data_AF-A0A1H9AD83-F1
#
_entry.id   AF-A0A1H9AD83-F1
#
_cell.length_a   1.000
_cell.length_b   1.000
_cell.length_c   1.000
_cell.angle_alpha   90.00
_cell.angle_beta   90.00
_cell.angle_gamma   90.00
#
_symmetry.space_group_name_H-M   'P 1'
#
loop_
_entity.id
_entity.type
_entity.pdbx_description
1 polymer ?
#
loop_
_entity_poly.entity_id
_entity_poly.type
_entity_poly.pdbx_seq_one_letter_code
_entity_poly.pdbx_strand_id
1 'polypeptide(L)'
;MTKQLKEKELYEIINSVVQAVGMTMTIKQDHSGVNMSYNFIGDYVGFDAERLIEAKNELQYPPSLEVYVKTMTLHELGHAVDREALQSSLPRTIEIFTMKKQHSLQEIYLHEHLLSMLLEEHDMNIQFEQTAWENAWALNCKHHFVCDKEFDYIRQHSLATYKKIYEQDLQAYHHLLNQPVPQLA
;
A
#
# COMPACT_ATOMS: atom_id res chain seq x y z
N MET A 1 27.33 4.85 10.08
CA MET A 1 26.71 5.71 9.03
C MET A 1 25.71 6.61 9.72
N THR A 2 25.82 7.93 9.60
CA THR A 2 24.90 8.88 10.26
C THR A 2 23.50 8.81 9.62
N LYS A 3 22.43 9.08 10.38
CA LYS A 3 21.04 9.04 9.90
C LYS A 3 20.83 9.87 8.62
N GLN A 4 21.38 11.08 8.59
CA GLN A 4 21.35 11.98 7.42
C GLN A 4 22.01 11.39 6.15
N LEU A 5 23.05 10.57 6.31
CA LEU A 5 23.71 9.95 5.15
C LEU A 5 22.84 8.86 4.52
N LYS A 6 22.06 8.14 5.34
CA LYS A 6 21.10 7.13 4.87
C LYS A 6 19.91 7.76 4.15
N GLU A 7 19.34 8.83 4.72
CA GLU A 7 18.23 9.56 4.09
C GLU A 7 18.62 10.10 2.72
N LYS A 8 19.83 10.67 2.61
CA LYS A 8 20.35 11.18 1.34
C LYS A 8 20.54 10.08 0.29
N GLU A 9 21.12 8.95 0.68
CA GLU A 9 21.31 7.80 -0.23
C GLU A 9 19.99 7.26 -0.75
N LEU A 10 19.00 7.08 0.13
CA LEU A 10 17.66 6.64 -0.26
C LEU A 10 16.98 7.64 -1.19
N TYR A 11 17.04 8.93 -0.86
CA TYR A 11 16.51 9.98 -1.72
C TYR A 11 17.13 9.94 -3.12
N GLU A 12 18.44 9.77 -3.23
CA GLU A 12 19.14 9.69 -4.51
C GLU A 12 18.67 8.49 -5.35
N ILE A 13 18.48 7.32 -4.72
CA ILE A 13 17.93 6.14 -5.40
C ILE A 13 16.51 6.40 -5.90
N ILE A 14 15.61 6.88 -5.02
CA ILE A 14 14.21 7.17 -5.36
C ILE A 14 14.15 8.20 -6.50
N ASN A 15 14.89 9.30 -6.37
CA ASN A 15 14.91 10.36 -7.36
C ASN A 15 15.46 9.88 -8.71
N SER A 16 16.46 9.00 -8.71
CA SER A 16 16.98 8.43 -9.96
C SER A 16 15.91 7.66 -10.73
N VAL A 17 15.05 6.89 -10.04
CA VAL A 17 13.96 6.13 -10.66
C VAL A 17 12.88 7.08 -11.18
N VAL A 18 12.45 8.05 -10.36
CA VAL A 18 11.43 9.04 -10.73
C VAL A 18 11.82 9.80 -12.00
N GLN A 19 13.05 10.28 -12.07
CA GLN A 19 13.56 10.99 -13.25
C GLN A 19 13.66 10.08 -14.47
N ALA A 20 14.13 8.85 -14.29
CA ALA A 20 14.34 7.92 -15.40
C ALA A 20 13.02 7.44 -16.03
N VAL A 21 11.92 7.35 -15.26
CA VAL A 21 10.58 7.08 -15.83
C VAL A 21 9.89 8.32 -16.41
N GLY A 22 10.52 9.49 -16.28
CA GLY A 22 10.02 10.76 -16.83
C GLY A 22 8.91 11.42 -16.01
N MET A 23 8.81 11.12 -14.71
CA MET A 23 7.85 11.74 -13.81
C MET A 23 8.50 12.89 -13.03
N THR A 24 7.70 13.90 -12.66
CA THR A 24 8.19 15.13 -12.01
C THR A 24 7.65 15.33 -10.59
N MET A 25 7.20 14.26 -9.94
CA MET A 25 6.62 14.36 -8.59
C MET A 25 7.67 14.68 -7.53
N THR A 26 7.20 15.30 -6.44
CA THR A 26 8.07 15.65 -5.31
C THR A 26 8.37 14.41 -4.48
N ILE A 27 9.60 14.29 -3.97
CA ILE A 27 9.99 13.24 -3.01
C ILE A 27 10.19 13.90 -1.64
N LYS A 28 9.61 13.33 -0.60
CA LYS A 28 9.67 13.87 0.77
C LYS A 28 10.08 12.78 1.74
N GLN A 29 11.06 13.05 2.58
CA GLN A 29 11.25 12.27 3.80
C GLN A 29 10.09 12.56 4.75
N ASP A 30 9.50 11.52 5.31
CA ASP A 30 8.55 11.62 6.42
C ASP A 30 8.95 10.67 7.56
N HIS A 31 8.09 10.59 8.59
CA HIS A 31 8.25 9.71 9.75
C HIS A 31 6.90 9.05 10.07
N SER A 32 6.20 8.64 9.01
CA SER A 32 4.85 8.08 9.11
C SER A 32 4.83 6.67 9.72
N GLY A 33 5.99 5.99 9.78
CA GLY A 33 6.06 4.57 10.09
C GLY A 33 5.62 3.66 8.93
N VAL A 34 5.38 4.24 7.75
CA VAL A 34 5.15 3.52 6.48
C VAL A 34 6.41 3.66 5.62
N ASN A 35 6.84 2.57 4.99
CA ASN A 35 8.12 2.53 4.27
C ASN A 35 8.20 3.59 3.14
N MET A 36 7.23 3.58 2.24
CA MET A 36 7.00 4.53 1.17
C MET A 36 5.50 4.68 0.97
N SER A 37 5.06 5.84 0.48
CA SER A 37 3.67 6.05 0.09
C SER A 37 3.53 7.12 -0.97
N TYR A 38 2.68 6.89 -1.96
CA TYR A 38 2.23 7.91 -2.89
C TYR A 38 1.02 8.67 -2.32
N ASN A 39 1.18 9.98 -2.16
CA ASN A 39 0.08 10.86 -1.80
C ASN A 39 -0.57 11.43 -3.07
N PHE A 40 -1.68 10.84 -3.51
CA PHE A 40 -2.39 11.25 -4.73
C PHE A 40 -3.07 12.64 -4.63
N ILE A 41 -3.32 13.14 -3.42
CA ILE A 41 -3.88 14.49 -3.20
C ILE A 41 -2.78 15.54 -3.41
N GLY A 42 -1.64 15.37 -2.74
CA GLY A 42 -0.51 16.29 -2.77
C GLY A 42 0.49 16.03 -3.89
N ASP A 43 0.31 14.96 -4.66
CA ASP A 43 1.15 14.52 -5.77
C ASP A 43 2.64 14.39 -5.42
N TYR A 44 2.93 13.58 -4.40
CA TYR A 44 4.30 13.36 -3.94
C TYR A 44 4.49 11.93 -3.42
N VAL A 45 5.74 11.46 -3.45
CA VAL A 45 6.17 10.22 -2.81
C VAL A 45 6.79 10.55 -1.46
N GLY A 46 6.18 10.07 -0.39
CA GLY A 46 6.73 10.06 0.96
C GLY A 46 7.60 8.83 1.18
N PHE A 47 8.67 8.94 1.94
CA PHE A 47 9.44 7.78 2.41
C PHE A 47 9.93 7.98 3.84
N ASP A 48 9.88 6.90 4.63
CA ASP A 48 10.48 6.83 5.95
C ASP A 48 11.74 5.96 5.88
N ALA A 49 12.90 6.62 5.82
CA ALA A 49 14.20 5.96 5.75
C ALA A 49 14.44 4.84 6.78
N GLU A 50 13.97 4.99 8.02
CA GLU A 50 14.17 3.96 9.05
C GLU A 50 13.27 2.76 8.77
N ARG A 51 11.97 3.02 8.59
CA ARG A 51 10.99 1.97 8.29
C ARG A 51 11.31 1.22 7.00
N LEU A 52 11.84 1.89 5.97
CA LEU A 52 12.17 1.28 4.68
C LEU A 52 13.28 0.23 4.83
N ILE A 53 14.29 0.51 5.65
CA ILE A 53 15.36 -0.44 5.97
C ILE A 53 14.83 -1.61 6.81
N GLU A 54 13.98 -1.32 7.79
CA GLU A 54 13.34 -2.35 8.62
C GLU A 54 12.46 -3.29 7.79
N ALA A 55 11.59 -2.74 6.94
CA ALA A 55 10.69 -3.49 6.07
C ALA A 55 11.48 -4.44 5.16
N LYS A 56 12.59 -3.96 4.58
CA LYS A 56 13.49 -4.82 3.79
C LYS A 56 14.01 -6.02 4.59
N ASN A 57 14.29 -5.83 5.88
CA ASN A 57 14.83 -6.88 6.76
C ASN A 57 13.76 -7.83 7.32
N GLU A 58 12.47 -7.52 7.14
CA GLU A 58 11.36 -8.42 7.49
C GLU A 58 11.21 -9.57 6.46
N LEU A 59 11.74 -9.40 5.25
CA LEU A 59 11.74 -10.45 4.22
C LEU A 59 12.66 -11.60 4.64
N GLN A 60 12.24 -12.84 4.36
CA GLN A 60 13.02 -14.04 4.68
C GLN A 60 14.41 -14.05 4.01
N TYR A 61 14.48 -13.55 2.77
CA TYR A 61 15.72 -13.40 2.01
C TYR A 61 15.83 -11.94 1.55
N PRO A 62 16.33 -11.04 2.42
CA PRO A 62 16.36 -9.62 2.10
C PRO A 62 17.20 -9.32 0.86
N PRO A 63 16.65 -8.64 -0.17
CA PRO A 63 17.43 -8.18 -1.32
C PRO A 63 18.39 -7.05 -0.92
N SER A 64 19.18 -6.56 -1.88
CA SER A 64 19.98 -5.36 -1.67
C SER A 64 19.07 -4.15 -1.39
N LEU A 65 19.59 -3.15 -0.68
CA LEU A 65 18.83 -1.94 -0.37
C LEU A 65 18.37 -1.23 -1.65
N GLU A 66 19.27 -1.13 -2.63
CA GLU A 66 18.97 -0.51 -3.92
C GLU A 66 17.83 -1.23 -4.67
N VAL A 67 17.88 -2.57 -4.74
CA VAL A 67 16.82 -3.37 -5.39
C VAL A 67 15.48 -3.16 -4.70
N TYR A 68 15.48 -3.19 -3.37
CA TYR A 68 14.26 -3.00 -2.59
C TYR A 68 13.66 -1.60 -2.81
N VAL A 69 14.49 -0.56 -2.67
CA VAL A 69 14.07 0.84 -2.82
C VAL A 69 13.57 1.11 -4.24
N LYS A 70 14.27 0.62 -5.27
CA LYS A 70 13.82 0.76 -6.67
C LYS A 70 12.47 0.08 -6.88
N THR A 71 12.28 -1.13 -6.35
CA THR A 71 11.02 -1.87 -6.49
C THR A 71 9.88 -1.15 -5.80
N MET A 72 10.06 -0.72 -4.55
CA MET A 72 9.04 0.04 -3.83
C MET A 72 8.76 1.39 -4.49
N THR A 73 9.79 2.07 -5.00
CA THR A 73 9.60 3.30 -5.76
C THR A 73 8.73 3.05 -6.99
N LEU A 74 9.02 2.01 -7.79
CA LEU A 74 8.21 1.66 -8.95
C LEU A 74 6.76 1.38 -8.59
N HIS A 75 6.51 0.73 -7.45
CA HIS A 75 5.16 0.50 -6.93
C HIS A 75 4.42 1.82 -6.64
N GLU A 76 5.05 2.76 -5.92
CA GLU A 76 4.45 4.08 -5.68
C GLU A 76 4.19 4.86 -6.98
N LEU A 77 5.09 4.75 -7.96
CA LEU A 77 4.89 5.34 -9.28
C LEU A 77 3.77 4.64 -10.05
N GLY A 78 3.54 3.36 -9.80
CA GLY A 78 2.40 2.60 -10.29
C GLY A 78 1.06 3.17 -9.83
N HIS A 79 0.98 3.65 -8.58
CA HIS A 79 -0.19 4.40 -8.10
C HIS A 79 -0.33 5.75 -8.81
N ALA A 80 0.78 6.45 -9.07
CA ALA A 80 0.75 7.74 -9.76
C ALA A 80 0.27 7.63 -11.21
N VAL A 81 0.52 6.49 -11.89
CA VAL A 81 -0.02 6.22 -13.23
C VAL A 81 -1.56 6.20 -13.23
N ASP A 82 -2.18 5.69 -12.16
CA ASP A 82 -3.64 5.54 -12.04
C ASP A 82 -4.25 6.53 -11.02
N ARG A 83 -3.68 7.73 -10.95
CA ARG A 83 -4.10 8.76 -9.99
C ARG A 83 -5.58 9.13 -10.13
N GLU A 84 -6.13 9.13 -11.34
CA GLU A 84 -7.53 9.47 -11.59
C GLU A 84 -8.49 8.48 -10.93
N ALA A 85 -8.17 7.18 -10.92
CA ALA A 85 -8.97 6.17 -10.22
C ALA A 85 -8.97 6.41 -8.70
N LEU A 86 -7.80 6.71 -8.11
CA LEU A 86 -7.65 7.07 -6.69
C LEU A 86 -8.43 8.34 -6.32
N GLN A 87 -8.45 9.34 -7.21
CA GLN A 87 -9.25 10.55 -6.99
C GLN A 87 -10.75 10.26 -7.08
N SER A 88 -11.15 9.38 -8.00
CA SER A 88 -12.55 9.00 -8.21
C SER A 88 -13.14 8.21 -7.04
N SER A 89 -12.31 7.47 -6.29
CA SER A 89 -12.76 6.75 -5.09
C SER A 89 -12.88 7.63 -3.84
N LEU A 90 -12.33 8.84 -3.86
CA LEU A 90 -12.26 9.72 -2.68
C LEU A 90 -13.60 9.93 -1.97
N PRO A 91 -14.75 10.14 -2.65
CA PRO A 91 -16.03 10.26 -1.97
C PRO A 91 -16.38 9.03 -1.13
N ARG A 92 -16.15 7.83 -1.66
CA ARG A 92 -16.43 6.57 -0.96
C ARG A 92 -15.44 6.34 0.18
N THR A 93 -14.16 6.65 -0.03
CA THR A 93 -13.14 6.59 1.03
C THR A 93 -13.47 7.53 2.19
N ILE A 94 -13.98 8.74 1.94
CA ILE A 94 -14.42 9.67 2.99
C ILE A 94 -15.60 9.12 3.79
N GLU A 95 -16.56 8.48 3.12
CA GLU A 95 -17.71 7.87 3.79
C GLU A 95 -17.28 6.76 4.74
N ILE A 96 -16.44 5.84 4.26
CA ILE A 96 -15.89 4.74 5.07
C ILE A 96 -15.03 5.29 6.21
N PHE A 97 -14.19 6.31 5.96
CA PHE A 97 -13.41 6.96 7.00
C PHE A 97 -14.30 7.57 8.09
N THR A 98 -15.38 8.23 7.69
CA THR A 98 -16.35 8.84 8.62
C THR A 98 -17.03 7.76 9.46
N MET A 99 -17.43 6.65 8.85
CA MET A 99 -17.98 5.49 9.54
C MET A 99 -16.99 4.97 10.61
N LYS A 100 -15.72 4.76 10.27
CA LYS A 100 -14.68 4.31 11.23
C LYS A 100 -14.41 5.28 12.37
N LYS A 101 -14.73 6.57 12.20
CA LYS A 101 -14.62 7.59 13.26
C LYS A 101 -15.83 7.60 14.19
N GLN A 102 -16.99 7.19 13.69
CA GLN A 102 -18.25 7.20 14.43
C GLN A 102 -18.50 5.91 15.21
N HIS A 103 -17.87 4.80 14.80
CA HIS A 103 -18.03 3.49 15.40
C HIS A 103 -16.71 2.93 15.90
N SER A 104 -16.76 2.26 17.05
CA SER A 104 -15.65 1.45 17.53
C SER A 104 -15.47 0.20 16.65
N LEU A 105 -14.26 -0.36 16.61
CA LEU A 105 -14.02 -1.62 15.91
C LEU A 105 -14.97 -2.72 16.39
N GLN A 106 -15.19 -2.83 17.70
CA GLN A 106 -16.12 -3.82 18.24
C GLN A 106 -17.54 -3.67 17.66
N GLU A 107 -18.05 -2.44 17.55
CA GLU A 107 -19.35 -2.19 16.93
C GLU A 107 -19.35 -2.58 15.45
N ILE A 108 -18.29 -2.26 14.71
CA ILE A 108 -18.15 -2.63 13.29
C ILE A 108 -18.26 -4.14 13.12
N TYR A 109 -17.52 -4.93 13.91
CA TYR A 109 -17.55 -6.40 13.85
C TYR A 109 -18.83 -7.06 14.40
N LEU A 110 -19.78 -6.28 14.92
CA LEU A 110 -21.07 -6.79 15.39
C LEU A 110 -22.23 -6.43 14.44
N HIS A 111 -22.02 -5.51 13.49
CA HIS A 111 -23.07 -5.02 12.60
C HIS A 111 -22.70 -5.32 11.14
N GLU A 112 -23.51 -6.16 10.49
CA GLU A 112 -23.30 -6.61 9.11
C GLU A 112 -23.02 -5.44 8.15
N HIS A 113 -23.84 -4.38 8.20
CA HIS A 113 -23.68 -3.22 7.33
C HIS A 113 -22.33 -2.52 7.51
N LEU A 114 -21.88 -2.32 8.75
CA LEU A 114 -20.62 -1.64 9.03
C LEU A 114 -19.43 -2.51 8.60
N LEU A 115 -19.48 -3.82 8.87
CA LEU A 115 -18.44 -4.74 8.43
C LEU A 115 -18.40 -4.88 6.90
N SER A 116 -19.55 -4.84 6.22
CA SER A 116 -19.60 -4.85 4.75
C SER A 116 -18.89 -3.64 4.14
N MET A 117 -18.99 -2.45 4.76
CA MET A 117 -18.27 -1.26 4.31
C MET A 117 -16.76 -1.38 4.53
N LEU A 118 -16.33 -2.05 5.60
CA LEU A 118 -14.92 -2.35 5.83
C LEU A 118 -14.37 -3.34 4.78
N LEU A 119 -15.15 -4.38 4.46
CA LEU A 119 -14.79 -5.33 3.39
C LEU A 119 -14.69 -4.67 2.02
N GLU A 120 -15.58 -3.71 1.73
CA GLU A 120 -15.50 -2.91 0.51
C GLU A 120 -14.22 -2.05 0.47
N GLU A 121 -13.82 -1.45 1.58
CA GLU A 121 -12.53 -0.73 1.68
C GLU A 121 -11.36 -1.66 1.36
N HIS A 122 -11.37 -2.87 1.91
CA HIS A 122 -10.32 -3.85 1.66
C HIS A 122 -10.27 -4.29 0.20
N ASP A 123 -11.41 -4.61 -0.40
CA ASP A 123 -11.48 -5.01 -1.81
C ASP A 123 -10.96 -3.89 -2.72
N MET A 124 -11.44 -2.67 -2.52
CA MET A 124 -10.98 -1.49 -3.25
C MET A 124 -9.47 -1.28 -3.10
N ASN A 125 -8.93 -1.36 -1.88
CA ASN A 125 -7.49 -1.24 -1.64
C ASN A 125 -6.71 -2.35 -2.33
N ILE A 126 -7.16 -3.61 -2.27
CA ILE A 126 -6.51 -4.73 -2.97
C ILE A 126 -6.47 -4.48 -4.48
N GLN A 127 -7.55 -3.98 -5.08
CA GLN A 127 -7.57 -3.64 -6.50
C GLN A 127 -6.56 -2.54 -6.82
N PHE A 128 -6.49 -1.46 -6.01
CA PHE A 128 -5.50 -0.40 -6.22
C PHE A 128 -4.06 -0.89 -6.11
N GLU A 129 -3.77 -1.73 -5.12
CA GLU A 129 -2.46 -2.35 -4.94
C GLU A 129 -2.09 -3.22 -6.13
N GLN A 130 -3.01 -4.07 -6.60
CA GLN A 130 -2.80 -4.92 -7.77
C GLN A 130 -2.50 -4.10 -9.03
N THR A 131 -3.32 -3.09 -9.33
CA THR A 131 -3.12 -2.19 -10.47
C THR A 131 -1.79 -1.44 -10.35
N ALA A 132 -1.41 -0.97 -9.17
CA ALA A 132 -0.12 -0.32 -8.96
C ALA A 132 1.05 -1.27 -9.22
N TRP A 133 0.96 -2.52 -8.79
CA TRP A 133 1.98 -3.53 -9.10
C TRP A 133 2.06 -3.89 -10.59
N GLU A 134 0.93 -3.91 -11.30
CA GLU A 134 0.90 -4.11 -12.76
C GLU A 134 1.54 -2.93 -13.51
N ASN A 135 1.23 -1.70 -13.12
CA ASN A 135 1.86 -0.50 -13.66
C ASN A 135 3.36 -0.46 -13.33
N ALA A 136 3.74 -0.80 -12.10
CA ALA A 136 5.13 -0.88 -11.68
C ALA A 136 5.91 -1.94 -12.47
N TRP A 137 5.28 -3.07 -12.77
CA TRP A 137 5.86 -4.10 -13.62
C TRP A 137 6.09 -3.58 -15.04
N ALA A 138 5.10 -2.90 -15.64
CA ALA A 138 5.24 -2.30 -16.96
C ALA A 138 6.39 -1.26 -17.01
N LEU A 139 6.52 -0.43 -15.97
CA LEU A 139 7.65 0.50 -15.81
C LEU A 139 8.98 -0.25 -15.68
N ASN A 140 9.03 -1.32 -14.88
CA ASN A 140 10.24 -2.13 -14.74
C ASN A 140 10.66 -2.78 -16.05
N CYS A 141 9.73 -3.37 -16.81
CA CYS A 141 10.02 -3.97 -18.11
C CYS A 141 10.58 -2.97 -19.12
N LYS A 142 10.10 -1.72 -19.07
CA LYS A 142 10.54 -0.66 -19.99
C LYS A 142 11.95 -0.13 -19.66
N HIS A 143 12.30 -0.06 -18.38
CA HIS A 143 13.52 0.61 -17.92
C HIS A 143 14.59 -0.34 -17.33
N HIS A 144 14.25 -1.61 -17.09
CA HIS A 144 15.12 -2.66 -16.56
C HIS A 144 15.82 -2.31 -15.24
N PHE A 145 15.09 -1.71 -14.29
CA PHE A 145 15.67 -1.28 -13.01
C PHE A 145 16.00 -2.45 -12.08
N VAL A 146 15.17 -3.48 -12.07
CA VAL A 146 15.26 -4.63 -11.16
C VAL A 146 15.00 -5.91 -11.97
N CYS A 147 15.70 -7.00 -11.63
CA CYS A 147 15.44 -8.26 -12.32
C CYS A 147 14.08 -8.83 -11.93
N ASP A 148 13.43 -9.51 -12.88
CA ASP A 148 12.07 -10.02 -12.77
C ASP A 148 11.84 -10.84 -11.50
N LYS A 149 12.80 -11.70 -11.12
CA LYS A 149 12.70 -12.56 -9.95
C LYS A 149 12.68 -11.78 -8.62
N GLU A 150 13.53 -10.76 -8.50
CA GLU A 150 13.57 -9.93 -7.29
C GLU A 150 12.34 -9.05 -7.19
N PHE A 151 11.91 -8.48 -8.31
CA PHE A 151 10.68 -7.69 -8.39
C PHE A 151 9.47 -8.52 -7.94
N ASP A 152 9.30 -9.71 -8.50
CA ASP A 152 8.19 -10.61 -8.17
C ASP A 152 8.23 -11.08 -6.72
N TYR A 153 9.42 -11.36 -6.18
CA TYR A 153 9.58 -11.75 -4.79
C TYR A 153 9.07 -10.66 -3.83
N ILE A 154 9.47 -9.40 -4.07
CA ILE A 154 9.03 -8.25 -3.26
C ILE A 154 7.52 -8.05 -3.42
N ARG A 155 7.01 -8.03 -4.67
CA ARG A 155 5.57 -7.90 -4.96
C ARG A 155 4.72 -8.92 -4.21
N GLN A 156 5.09 -10.20 -4.28
CA GLN A 156 4.34 -11.28 -3.63
C GLN A 156 4.28 -11.10 -2.12
N HIS A 157 5.41 -10.72 -1.51
CA HIS A 157 5.47 -10.47 -0.07
C HIS A 157 4.59 -9.28 0.32
N SER A 158 4.68 -8.17 -0.42
CA SER A 158 3.89 -6.97 -0.18
C SER A 158 2.38 -7.22 -0.33
N LEU A 159 1.93 -7.94 -1.37
CA LEU A 159 0.51 -8.23 -1.57
C LEU A 159 -0.06 -9.24 -0.55
N ALA A 160 0.76 -10.13 0.00
CA ALA A 160 0.29 -11.16 0.93
C ALA A 160 -0.24 -10.56 2.25
N THR A 161 0.28 -9.42 2.68
CA THR A 161 -0.16 -8.75 3.93
C THR A 161 -1.58 -8.22 3.79
N TYR A 162 -1.92 -7.57 2.67
CA TYR A 162 -3.26 -7.06 2.38
C TYR A 162 -4.29 -8.19 2.30
N LYS A 163 -3.97 -9.28 1.59
CA LYS A 163 -4.86 -10.44 1.46
C LYS A 163 -5.18 -11.10 2.81
N LYS A 164 -4.16 -11.23 3.67
CA LYS A 164 -4.34 -11.85 4.99
C LYS A 164 -5.35 -11.09 5.86
N ILE A 165 -5.30 -9.76 5.86
CA ILE A 165 -6.24 -8.94 6.65
C ILE A 165 -7.65 -9.08 6.10
N TYR A 166 -7.80 -8.96 4.78
CA TYR A 166 -9.10 -9.14 4.11
C TYR A 166 -9.73 -10.51 4.40
N GLU A 167 -8.95 -11.59 4.33
CA GLU A 167 -9.43 -12.95 4.62
C GLU A 167 -9.91 -13.11 6.08
N GLN A 168 -9.25 -12.45 7.04
CA GLN A 168 -9.66 -12.48 8.45
C GLN A 168 -11.02 -11.79 8.65
N ASP A 169 -11.22 -10.63 8.03
CA ASP A 169 -12.47 -9.88 8.15
C ASP A 169 -13.62 -10.55 7.39
N LEU A 170 -13.32 -11.18 6.25
CA LEU A 170 -14.30 -11.95 5.49
C LEU A 170 -14.81 -13.15 6.29
N GLN A 171 -13.94 -13.82 7.05
CA GLN A 171 -14.34 -14.88 7.96
C GLN A 171 -15.26 -14.37 9.08
N ALA A 172 -14.94 -13.20 9.66
CA ALA A 172 -15.80 -12.58 10.67
C ALA A 172 -17.20 -12.23 10.10
N TYR A 173 -17.25 -11.71 8.87
CA TYR A 173 -18.49 -11.40 8.18
C TYR A 173 -19.35 -12.62 7.91
N HIS A 174 -18.76 -13.70 7.39
CA HIS A 174 -19.48 -14.97 7.21
C HIS A 174 -19.96 -15.56 8.54
N HIS A 175 -19.22 -15.36 9.63
CA HIS A 175 -19.69 -15.79 10.94
C HIS A 175 -20.95 -15.03 11.36
N LEU A 176 -20.99 -13.70 11.21
CA LEU A 176 -22.18 -12.88 11.51
C LEU A 176 -23.41 -13.31 10.70
N LEU A 177 -23.26 -13.52 9.39
CA LEU A 177 -24.37 -13.94 8.52
C LEU A 177 -24.97 -15.30 8.91
N ASN A 178 -24.14 -16.17 9.49
CA ASN A 178 -24.55 -17.51 9.90
C ASN A 178 -24.98 -17.59 11.37
N GLN A 179 -25.02 -16.48 12.11
CA GLN A 179 -25.56 -16.47 13.46
C GLN A 179 -27.09 -16.57 13.42
N PRO A 180 -27.71 -17.50 14.19
CA PRO A 180 -29.14 -17.56 14.29
C PRO A 180 -29.67 -16.27 14.94
N VAL A 181 -30.63 -15.61 14.27
CA VAL A 181 -31.34 -14.45 14.82
C VAL A 181 -31.95 -14.86 16.16
N PRO A 182 -31.61 -14.20 17.29
CA PRO A 182 -32.30 -14.45 18.54
C PRO A 182 -33.79 -14.13 18.31
N GLN A 183 -34.64 -15.15 18.33
CA GLN A 183 -36.07 -14.94 18.42
C GLN A 183 -36.31 -14.18 19.73
N LEU A 184 -36.72 -12.92 19.61
CA LEU A 184 -37.22 -12.15 20.75
C LEU A 184 -38.42 -12.93 21.32
N ALA A 185 -38.22 -13.53 22.50
CA ALA A 185 -39.25 -14.22 23.27
C ALA A 185 -40.09 -13.21 24.07
#